data_AF-A0A932JZH5-F1
#
_entry.id   AF-A0A932JZH5-F1
#
_cell.length_a   1.000
_cell.length_b   1.000
_cell.length_c   1.000
_cell.angle_alpha   90.00
_cell.angle_beta   90.00
_cell.angle_gamma   90.00
#
_symmetry.space_group_name_H-M   'P 1'
#
loop_
_entity.id
_entity.type
_entity.pdbx_description
1 polymer ?
#
loop_
_entity_poly.entity_id
_entity_poly.type
_entity_poly.pdbx_seq_one_letter_code
_entity_poly.pdbx_strand_id
1 'polypeptide(L)'
;MPMILFVYLFATSLFYNAKETFKDSILKIFKQILPLFLALFVFVIYFLSIRSSINVQASFQDTLERVLWLSPQIFVHFSKLIFFPFHLTIDQSALVKLGGSLFSGYSMFCFLSMFTLILFSLLSLFFIKRKLAFYFFLPFAIFFFALAPFLHIFSPTYNLASERYLYFPLLMLVVGASHVIFYLLSTLHSKKEDRSMIPILVIILPLVVITSGRAFIRTYDWKDSRSLFTSSLKEAPNGLLEGLRLSTLGNLYIAMKDDSSKIKGNQYIQEAIDILESSLTELEKAKNEHQGKLPKVVKKYGLDPKTIQAKVAYLLALTKYDLRVDANGALESLKPYMEDLSIADTQILDLYLGLLFATNNLDEAENILNKVSKEKYSPVVLTILSELHRVKYNNYAQAENYLTKSFKQFPYDVQTLSALRNLYVKTNQAEKFAYFSYLHGIRTHSIKSLEEAYTIFTKLNNIEMADKVLKNAKLLVG
;
A
#
# COMPACT_ATOMS: atom_id res chain seq x y z
N MET A 1 -15.99 -7.31 10.03
CA MET A 1 -17.00 -8.38 9.85
C MET A 1 -18.13 -8.33 10.88
N PRO A 2 -17.90 -8.28 12.21
CA PRO A 2 -19.01 -8.30 13.19
C PRO A 2 -20.00 -7.15 13.02
N MET A 3 -19.50 -5.94 12.76
CA MET A 3 -20.35 -4.77 12.48
C MET A 3 -21.22 -4.93 11.23
N ILE A 4 -20.71 -5.55 10.17
CA ILE A 4 -21.47 -5.77 8.93
C ILE A 4 -22.60 -6.77 9.18
N LEU A 5 -22.30 -7.87 9.87
CA LEU A 5 -23.31 -8.86 10.27
C LEU A 5 -24.36 -8.24 11.20
N PHE A 6 -23.95 -7.38 12.13
CA PHE A 6 -24.86 -6.67 13.01
C PHE A 6 -25.83 -5.81 12.22
N VAL A 7 -25.32 -4.97 11.31
CA VAL A 7 -26.15 -4.10 10.48
C VAL A 7 -27.11 -4.92 9.59
N TYR A 8 -26.64 -6.01 9.01
CA TYR A 8 -27.45 -6.92 8.18
C TYR A 8 -28.57 -7.58 8.98
N LEU A 9 -28.25 -8.26 10.09
CA LEU A 9 -29.24 -8.94 10.92
C LEU A 9 -30.21 -7.97 11.60
N PHE A 10 -29.73 -6.78 11.97
CA PHE A 10 -30.56 -5.74 12.53
C PHE A 10 -31.61 -5.24 11.54
N ALA A 11 -31.20 -4.92 10.31
CA ALA A 11 -32.11 -4.46 9.27
C ALA A 11 -33.13 -5.53 8.89
N THR A 12 -32.72 -6.80 8.79
CA THR A 12 -33.64 -7.90 8.48
C THR A 12 -34.61 -8.16 9.62
N SER A 13 -34.17 -8.11 10.88
CA SER A 13 -35.07 -8.27 12.04
C SER A 13 -36.16 -7.19 12.06
N LEU A 14 -35.79 -5.93 11.84
CA LEU A 14 -36.75 -4.82 11.80
C LEU A 14 -37.72 -4.88 10.62
N PHE A 15 -37.25 -5.36 9.47
CA PHE A 15 -38.07 -5.46 8.27
C PHE A 15 -39.10 -6.60 8.35
N TYR A 16 -38.68 -7.80 8.77
CA TYR A 16 -39.55 -8.97 8.79
C TYR A 16 -40.44 -9.05 10.04
N ASN A 17 -40.03 -8.48 11.19
CA ASN A 17 -40.81 -8.55 12.42
C ASN A 17 -41.52 -7.22 12.73
N ALA A 18 -42.73 -7.05 12.17
CA ALA A 18 -43.50 -5.80 12.31
C ALA A 18 -43.71 -5.33 13.76
N LYS A 19 -43.77 -6.26 14.71
CA LYS A 19 -43.99 -6.01 16.15
C LYS A 19 -42.72 -5.66 16.93
N GLU A 20 -41.52 -5.92 16.39
CA GLU A 20 -40.29 -5.61 17.12
C GLU A 20 -40.03 -4.09 17.15
N THR A 21 -39.63 -3.60 18.31
CA THR A 21 -39.12 -2.22 18.46
C THR A 21 -37.63 -2.17 18.11
N PHE A 22 -37.12 -0.98 17.80
CA PHE A 22 -35.70 -0.75 17.53
C PHE A 22 -34.80 -1.28 18.65
N LYS A 23 -35.22 -1.06 19.91
CA LYS A 23 -34.50 -1.52 21.11
C LYS A 23 -34.47 -3.06 21.20
N ASP A 24 -35.61 -3.71 20.94
CA ASP A 24 -35.72 -5.17 21.01
C ASP A 24 -34.84 -5.84 19.96
N SER A 25 -34.86 -5.34 18.72
CA SER A 25 -34.01 -5.85 17.65
C SER A 25 -32.53 -5.64 17.95
N ILE A 26 -32.10 -4.48 18.50
CA ILE A 26 -30.70 -4.28 18.93
C ILE A 26 -30.29 -5.32 19.96
N LEU A 27 -31.07 -5.49 21.03
CA LEU A 27 -30.72 -6.40 22.12
C LEU A 27 -30.67 -7.87 21.64
N LYS A 28 -31.64 -8.26 20.81
CA LYS A 28 -31.70 -9.60 20.22
C LYS A 28 -30.48 -9.89 19.34
N ILE A 29 -30.19 -9.00 18.39
CA ILE A 29 -29.06 -9.18 17.46
C ILE A 29 -27.71 -9.05 18.16
N PHE A 30 -27.57 -8.13 19.12
CA PHE A 30 -26.36 -8.00 19.91
C PHE A 30 -26.04 -9.29 20.66
N LYS A 31 -27.05 -9.93 21.30
CA LYS A 31 -26.88 -11.23 21.95
C LYS A 31 -26.43 -12.33 20.97
N GLN A 32 -26.98 -12.35 19.75
CA GLN A 32 -26.61 -13.33 18.72
C GLN A 32 -25.17 -13.15 18.22
N ILE A 33 -24.70 -11.92 18.08
CA ILE A 33 -23.36 -11.60 17.53
C ILE A 33 -22.32 -11.40 18.63
N LEU A 34 -22.71 -11.38 19.91
CA LEU A 34 -21.82 -11.15 21.04
C LEU A 34 -20.52 -11.97 21.00
N PRO A 35 -20.51 -13.28 20.64
CA PRO A 35 -19.27 -14.04 20.53
C PRO A 35 -18.28 -13.46 19.51
N LEU A 36 -18.78 -12.94 18.37
CA LEU A 36 -17.95 -12.31 17.34
C LEU A 36 -17.41 -10.95 17.77
N PHE A 37 -18.20 -10.17 18.51
CA PHE A 37 -17.72 -8.93 19.11
C PHE A 37 -16.67 -9.18 20.19
N LEU A 38 -16.85 -10.20 21.01
CA LEU A 38 -15.87 -10.59 22.02
C LEU A 38 -14.57 -11.06 21.37
N ALA A 39 -14.65 -11.87 20.31
CA ALA A 39 -13.47 -12.28 19.53
C ALA A 39 -12.75 -11.08 18.91
N LEU A 40 -13.48 -10.12 18.33
CA LEU A 40 -12.91 -8.88 17.81
C LEU A 40 -12.27 -8.05 18.92
N PHE A 41 -12.90 -7.95 20.08
CA PHE A 41 -12.38 -7.22 21.23
C PHE A 41 -11.08 -7.83 21.75
N VAL A 42 -11.03 -9.15 21.92
CA VAL A 42 -9.80 -9.89 22.27
C VAL A 42 -8.71 -9.67 21.23
N PHE A 43 -9.06 -9.74 19.94
CA PHE A 43 -8.12 -9.45 18.85
C PHE A 43 -7.57 -8.02 18.92
N VAL A 44 -8.42 -7.03 19.16
CA VAL A 44 -8.00 -5.63 19.31
C VAL A 44 -7.12 -5.45 20.54
N ILE A 45 -7.46 -6.04 21.68
CA ILE A 45 -6.59 -6.03 22.87
C ILE A 45 -5.25 -6.67 22.57
N TYR A 46 -5.23 -7.84 21.95
CA TYR A 46 -4.00 -8.54 21.57
C TYR A 46 -3.14 -7.67 20.66
N PHE A 47 -3.74 -7.07 19.63
CA PHE A 47 -3.05 -6.20 18.69
C PHE A 47 -2.50 -4.92 19.34
N LEU A 48 -3.27 -4.30 20.25
CA LEU A 48 -2.83 -3.13 21.02
C LEU A 48 -1.76 -3.48 22.08
N SER A 49 -1.79 -4.72 22.60
CA SER A 49 -0.83 -5.20 23.60
C SER A 49 0.51 -5.57 22.99
N ILE A 50 0.53 -6.01 21.72
CA ILE A 50 1.76 -6.02 20.94
C ILE A 50 2.17 -4.56 20.78
N ARG A 51 3.20 -4.14 21.52
CA ARG A 51 3.83 -2.81 21.40
C ARG A 51 4.38 -2.62 19.99
N SER A 52 3.51 -2.35 19.04
CA SER A 52 3.91 -1.73 17.80
C SER A 52 4.24 -0.28 18.17
N SER A 53 5.48 0.14 17.93
CA SER A 53 5.98 1.49 18.18
C SER A 53 5.34 2.53 17.24
N ILE A 54 4.11 2.29 16.79
CA ILE A 54 3.36 3.13 15.87
C ILE A 54 2.72 4.25 16.70
N ASN A 55 3.57 5.15 17.20
CA ASN A 55 3.17 6.44 17.77
C ASN A 55 2.67 7.34 16.63
N VAL A 56 1.51 7.04 16.05
CA VAL A 56 0.81 8.00 15.20
C VAL A 56 0.01 8.91 16.12
N GLN A 57 0.70 9.86 16.74
CA GLN A 57 0.03 10.97 17.41
C GLN A 57 -0.55 11.88 16.32
N ALA A 58 -1.71 11.51 15.78
CA ALA A 58 -2.43 12.36 14.85
C ALA A 58 -3.02 13.53 15.64
N SER A 59 -2.75 14.76 15.21
CA SER A 59 -3.44 15.91 15.77
C SER A 59 -4.94 15.82 15.45
N PHE A 60 -5.78 16.45 16.27
CA PHE A 60 -7.22 16.52 15.99
C PHE A 60 -7.49 17.14 14.61
N GLN A 61 -6.71 18.17 14.24
CA GLN A 61 -6.75 18.80 12.92
C GLN A 61 -6.48 17.79 11.79
N ASP A 62 -5.46 16.94 11.93
CA ASP A 62 -5.17 15.91 10.92
C ASP A 62 -6.31 14.91 10.76
N THR A 63 -7.02 14.60 11.85
CA THR A 63 -8.17 13.69 11.83
C THR A 63 -9.36 14.34 11.13
N LEU A 64 -9.65 15.61 11.40
CA LEU A 64 -10.71 16.34 10.69
C LEU A 64 -10.40 16.48 9.21
N GLU A 65 -9.19 16.86 8.84
CA GLU A 65 -8.75 16.97 7.45
C GLU A 65 -8.89 15.62 6.73
N ARG A 66 -8.49 14.54 7.38
CA ARG A 66 -8.63 13.19 6.84
C ARG A 66 -10.10 12.81 6.62
N VAL A 67 -10.96 12.96 7.62
CA VAL A 67 -12.36 12.52 7.57
C VAL A 67 -13.22 13.40 6.66
N LEU A 68 -13.05 14.72 6.72
CA LEU A 68 -13.93 15.66 6.03
C LEU A 68 -13.42 16.04 4.63
N TRP A 69 -12.11 16.01 4.39
CA TRP A 69 -11.54 16.37 3.08
C TRP A 69 -11.03 15.15 2.31
N LEU A 70 -10.20 14.28 2.90
CA LEU A 70 -9.59 13.17 2.16
C LEU A 70 -10.56 12.01 1.90
N SER A 71 -11.26 11.53 2.92
CA SER A 71 -12.15 10.36 2.85
C SER A 71 -13.22 10.47 1.75
N PRO A 72 -13.91 11.61 1.55
CA PRO A 72 -14.92 11.73 0.50
C PRO A 72 -14.34 11.65 -0.91
N GLN A 73 -13.12 12.15 -1.12
CA GLN A 73 -12.45 12.10 -2.42
C GLN A 73 -12.03 10.66 -2.76
N ILE A 74 -11.53 9.93 -1.77
CA ILE A 74 -11.27 8.49 -1.89
C ILE A 74 -12.57 7.72 -2.17
N PHE A 75 -13.66 8.07 -1.49
CA PHE A 75 -14.98 7.48 -1.72
C PHE A 75 -15.47 7.68 -3.16
N VAL A 76 -15.34 8.90 -3.72
CA VAL A 76 -15.71 9.17 -5.11
C VAL A 76 -14.78 8.43 -6.08
N HIS A 77 -13.47 8.36 -5.80
CA HIS A 77 -12.54 7.57 -6.59
C HIS A 77 -12.94 6.08 -6.62
N PHE A 78 -13.26 5.51 -5.46
CA PHE A 78 -13.75 4.13 -5.37
C PHE A 78 -15.08 3.94 -6.09
N SER A 79 -16.02 4.88 -5.96
CA SER A 79 -17.29 4.86 -6.69
C SER A 79 -17.06 4.87 -8.21
N LYS A 80 -16.12 5.70 -8.70
CA LYS A 80 -15.71 5.70 -10.11
C LYS A 80 -15.18 4.32 -10.53
N LEU A 81 -14.35 3.67 -9.73
CA LEU A 81 -13.81 2.35 -10.05
C LEU A 81 -14.88 1.26 -10.12
N ILE A 82 -15.97 1.36 -9.35
CA ILE A 82 -17.07 0.38 -9.39
C ILE A 82 -17.78 0.42 -10.75
N PHE A 83 -18.06 1.62 -11.28
CA PHE A 83 -18.81 1.78 -12.53
C PHE A 83 -17.92 1.84 -13.77
N PHE A 84 -16.67 2.27 -13.62
CA PHE A 84 -15.75 2.56 -14.71
C PHE A 84 -14.33 2.02 -14.46
N PRO A 85 -14.13 0.69 -14.26
CA PRO A 85 -12.82 0.07 -14.07
C PRO A 85 -12.06 -0.08 -15.40
N PHE A 86 -11.97 0.99 -16.19
CA PHE A 86 -11.42 0.93 -17.55
C PHE A 86 -9.91 0.68 -17.57
N HIS A 87 -9.22 1.22 -16.58
CA HIS A 87 -7.78 1.35 -16.59
C HIS A 87 -7.19 0.54 -15.43
N LEU A 88 -6.12 -0.21 -15.72
CA LEU A 88 -5.32 -0.86 -14.69
C LEU A 88 -4.21 0.09 -14.30
N THR A 89 -4.11 0.38 -13.00
CA THR A 89 -2.95 1.10 -12.48
C THR A 89 -2.35 0.35 -11.31
N ILE A 90 -1.02 0.47 -11.22
CA ILE A 90 -0.22 -0.03 -10.10
C ILE A 90 -0.16 1.05 -9.00
N ASP A 91 -0.18 2.32 -9.39
CA ASP A 91 0.04 3.48 -8.51
C ASP A 91 -1.26 4.16 -8.08
N GLN A 92 -2.07 3.38 -7.36
CA GLN A 92 -3.46 3.73 -7.06
C GLN A 92 -3.60 4.98 -6.16
N SER A 93 -2.57 5.34 -5.38
CA SER A 93 -2.54 6.62 -4.64
C SER A 93 -2.56 7.84 -5.55
N ALA A 94 -1.77 7.83 -6.63
CA ALA A 94 -1.57 8.99 -7.49
C ALA A 94 -2.78 9.25 -8.41
N LEU A 95 -3.67 8.28 -8.58
CA LEU A 95 -4.91 8.43 -9.36
C LEU A 95 -6.07 9.02 -8.56
N VAL A 96 -5.94 9.15 -7.24
CA VAL A 96 -6.96 9.85 -6.46
C VAL A 96 -6.83 11.33 -6.81
N LYS A 97 -7.83 11.87 -7.52
CA LYS A 97 -7.91 13.30 -7.75
C LYS A 97 -8.11 13.98 -6.39
N LEU A 98 -7.22 14.91 -6.06
CA LEU A 98 -7.29 15.68 -4.82
C LEU A 98 -7.58 17.15 -5.14
N GLY A 99 -8.58 17.74 -4.49
CA GLY A 99 -8.91 19.16 -4.60
C GLY A 99 -8.03 19.98 -3.67
N GLY A 100 -7.47 21.10 -4.13
CA GLY A 100 -6.43 21.83 -3.39
C GLY A 100 -6.84 22.40 -2.02
N SER A 101 -8.13 22.46 -1.70
CA SER A 101 -8.63 22.91 -0.39
C SER A 101 -9.94 22.20 -0.01
N LEU A 102 -10.36 22.36 1.26
CA LEU A 102 -11.63 21.84 1.77
C LEU A 102 -12.85 22.41 1.03
N PHE A 103 -12.76 23.67 0.61
CA PHE A 103 -13.84 24.40 -0.06
C PHE A 103 -13.66 24.48 -1.58
N SER A 104 -12.72 23.73 -2.16
CA SER A 104 -12.64 23.64 -3.62
C SER A 104 -13.92 22.96 -4.15
N GLY A 105 -14.42 23.38 -5.31
CA GLY A 105 -15.68 22.84 -5.85
C GLY A 105 -15.68 21.31 -6.00
N TYR A 106 -14.53 20.72 -6.35
CA TYR A 106 -14.38 19.26 -6.41
C TYR A 106 -14.45 18.60 -5.02
N SER A 107 -13.76 19.14 -4.01
CA SER A 107 -13.82 18.62 -2.64
C SER A 107 -15.24 18.69 -2.08
N MET A 108 -15.94 19.81 -2.30
CA MET A 108 -17.33 19.98 -1.87
C MET A 108 -18.27 19.00 -2.56
N PHE A 109 -18.12 18.79 -3.87
CA PHE A 109 -18.88 17.77 -4.59
C PHE A 109 -18.67 16.38 -4.01
N CYS A 110 -17.41 16.00 -3.72
CA CYS A 110 -17.10 14.70 -3.14
C CYS A 110 -17.70 14.54 -1.74
N PHE A 111 -17.56 15.56 -0.89
CA PHE A 111 -18.15 15.60 0.45
C PHE A 111 -19.66 15.46 0.40
N LEU A 112 -20.34 16.29 -0.40
CA LEU A 112 -21.80 16.26 -0.55
C LEU A 112 -22.28 14.93 -1.11
N SER A 113 -21.57 14.32 -2.05
CA SER A 113 -21.91 13.01 -2.62
C SER A 113 -21.87 11.92 -1.55
N MET A 114 -20.78 11.83 -0.78
CA MET A 114 -20.64 10.87 0.31
C MET A 114 -21.66 11.12 1.41
N PHE A 115 -21.83 12.39 1.83
CA PHE A 115 -22.77 12.79 2.87
C PHE A 115 -24.22 12.47 2.49
N THR A 116 -24.61 12.75 1.24
CA THR A 116 -25.94 12.46 0.72
C THR A 116 -26.23 10.97 0.76
N LEU A 117 -25.27 10.11 0.38
CA LEU A 117 -25.44 8.67 0.44
C LEU A 117 -25.58 8.15 1.88
N ILE A 118 -24.77 8.68 2.81
CA ILE A 118 -24.87 8.36 4.24
C ILE A 118 -26.23 8.80 4.78
N LEU A 119 -26.66 10.03 4.47
CA LEU A 119 -27.94 10.57 4.91
C LEU A 119 -29.11 9.73 4.38
N PHE A 120 -29.13 9.39 3.10
CA PHE A 120 -30.17 8.52 2.54
C PHE A 120 -30.17 7.11 3.14
N SER A 121 -28.98 6.57 3.45
CA SER A 121 -28.88 5.29 4.15
C SER A 121 -29.47 5.40 5.57
N LEU A 122 -29.16 6.46 6.32
CA LEU A 122 -29.72 6.69 7.65
C LEU A 122 -31.23 6.93 7.61
N LEU A 123 -31.74 7.72 6.65
CA LEU A 123 -33.17 7.91 6.45
C LEU A 123 -33.87 6.58 6.11
N SER A 124 -33.24 5.76 5.26
CA SER A 124 -33.75 4.43 4.92
C SER A 124 -33.80 3.48 6.13
N LEU A 125 -32.91 3.66 7.10
CA LEU A 125 -32.97 2.93 8.37
C LEU A 125 -34.21 3.33 9.20
N PHE A 126 -34.55 4.62 9.26
CA PHE A 126 -35.77 5.07 9.96
C PHE A 126 -37.05 4.58 9.28
N PHE A 127 -37.03 4.45 7.95
CA PHE A 127 -38.15 3.94 7.17
C PHE A 127 -38.02 2.46 6.80
N ILE A 128 -37.17 1.69 7.49
CA ILE A 128 -36.79 0.32 7.08
C ILE A 128 -37.97 -0.62 6.88
N LYS A 129 -39.10 -0.39 7.56
CA LYS A 129 -40.35 -1.17 7.39
C LYS A 129 -40.99 -1.01 6.00
N ARG A 130 -40.62 0.04 5.25
CA ARG A 130 -41.01 0.21 3.84
C ARG A 130 -40.05 -0.59 2.96
N LYS A 131 -40.60 -1.40 2.04
CA LYS A 131 -39.82 -2.28 1.16
C LYS A 131 -38.67 -1.55 0.44
N LEU A 132 -38.96 -0.40 -0.20
CA LEU A 132 -37.94 0.38 -0.92
C LEU A 132 -36.81 0.84 0.00
N ALA A 133 -37.12 1.26 1.23
CA ALA A 133 -36.12 1.70 2.20
C ALA A 133 -35.24 0.53 2.66
N PHE A 134 -35.80 -0.65 2.91
CA PHE A 134 -35.02 -1.85 3.22
C PHE A 134 -34.05 -2.22 2.08
N TYR A 135 -34.56 -2.29 0.85
CA TYR A 135 -33.76 -2.66 -0.33
C TYR A 135 -32.75 -1.59 -0.74
N PHE A 136 -32.95 -0.33 -0.37
CA PHE A 136 -31.93 0.71 -0.49
C PHE A 136 -30.90 0.62 0.65
N PHE A 137 -31.35 0.52 1.90
CA PHE A 137 -30.49 0.48 3.08
C PHE A 137 -29.48 -0.66 3.00
N LEU A 138 -29.96 -1.88 2.70
CA LEU A 138 -29.17 -3.09 2.79
C LEU A 138 -27.86 -3.03 1.98
N PRO A 139 -27.87 -2.84 0.64
CA PRO A 139 -26.64 -2.79 -0.16
C PRO A 139 -25.72 -1.64 0.21
N PHE A 140 -26.26 -0.43 0.41
CA PHE A 140 -25.42 0.75 0.63
C PHE A 140 -24.82 0.80 2.04
N ALA A 141 -25.57 0.41 3.07
CA ALA A 141 -25.06 0.39 4.44
C ALA A 141 -23.94 -0.64 4.58
N ILE A 142 -24.16 -1.89 4.15
CA ILE A 142 -23.14 -2.95 4.28
C ILE A 142 -21.89 -2.65 3.43
N PHE A 143 -22.08 -2.09 2.23
CA PHE A 143 -20.98 -1.60 1.40
C PHE A 143 -20.18 -0.51 2.12
N PHE A 144 -20.85 0.50 2.68
CA PHE A 144 -20.19 1.61 3.37
C PHE A 144 -19.41 1.12 4.60
N PHE A 145 -20.00 0.24 5.42
CA PHE A 145 -19.31 -0.34 6.58
C PHE A 145 -18.12 -1.20 6.17
N ALA A 146 -18.20 -1.91 5.05
CA ALA A 146 -17.07 -2.67 4.51
C ALA A 146 -15.97 -1.75 3.95
N LEU A 147 -16.34 -0.61 3.38
CA LEU A 147 -15.41 0.36 2.77
C LEU A 147 -14.76 1.28 3.80
N ALA A 148 -15.42 1.57 4.92
CA ALA A 148 -14.99 2.56 5.92
C ALA A 148 -13.52 2.43 6.40
N PRO A 149 -12.96 1.22 6.62
CA PRO A 149 -11.54 1.07 6.96
C PRO A 149 -10.58 1.59 5.89
N PHE A 150 -10.99 1.54 4.62
CA PHE A 150 -10.21 1.97 3.46
C PHE A 150 -10.48 3.42 3.03
N LEU A 151 -11.47 4.08 3.66
CA LEU A 151 -11.70 5.52 3.51
C LEU A 151 -10.80 6.34 4.44
N HIS A 152 -9.92 5.70 5.20
CA HIS A 152 -9.03 6.36 6.16
C HIS A 152 -9.76 7.06 7.31
N ILE A 153 -11.03 6.73 7.57
CA ILE A 153 -11.80 7.37 8.65
C ILE A 153 -11.17 7.03 10.00
N PHE A 154 -10.92 5.74 10.24
CA PHE A 154 -10.41 5.23 11.52
C PHE A 154 -8.90 5.39 11.68
N SER A 155 -8.12 5.05 10.64
CA SER A 155 -6.66 5.13 10.64
C SER A 155 -6.17 5.46 9.23
N PRO A 156 -5.10 6.25 9.08
CA PRO A 156 -4.41 6.33 7.79
C PRO A 156 -3.93 4.94 7.38
N THR A 157 -4.06 4.60 6.10
CA THR A 157 -3.47 3.40 5.51
C THR A 157 -2.25 3.77 4.69
N TYR A 158 -1.27 2.88 4.54
CA TYR A 158 -0.01 3.18 3.82
C TYR A 158 -0.21 3.66 2.37
N ASN A 159 -1.31 3.28 1.73
CA ASN A 159 -1.70 3.67 0.37
C ASN A 159 -3.06 4.36 0.43
N LEU A 160 -3.23 5.49 -0.26
CA LEU A 160 -4.47 6.26 -0.28
C LEU A 160 -5.65 5.46 -0.83
N ALA A 161 -5.46 4.83 -1.98
CA ALA A 161 -6.47 3.99 -2.60
C ALA A 161 -5.79 2.74 -3.14
N SER A 162 -6.50 1.62 -3.10
CA SER A 162 -6.07 0.44 -3.82
C SER A 162 -7.27 -0.36 -4.29
N GLU A 163 -7.25 -0.90 -5.51
CA GLU A 163 -8.37 -1.69 -6.02
C GLU A 163 -8.65 -2.92 -5.17
N ARG A 164 -7.62 -3.53 -4.58
CA ARG A 164 -7.81 -4.67 -3.65
C ARG A 164 -8.59 -4.29 -2.41
N TYR A 165 -8.63 -3.01 -2.04
CA TYR A 165 -9.47 -2.52 -0.95
C TYR A 165 -10.96 -2.56 -1.30
N LEU A 166 -11.31 -2.60 -2.59
CA LEU A 166 -12.69 -2.73 -3.04
C LEU A 166 -13.19 -4.17 -3.09
N TYR A 167 -12.34 -5.19 -3.03
CA TYR A 167 -12.78 -6.58 -3.24
C TYR A 167 -13.85 -7.01 -2.23
N PHE A 168 -13.62 -6.76 -0.95
CA PHE A 168 -14.58 -7.11 0.10
C PHE A 168 -15.81 -6.18 0.12
N PRO A 169 -15.68 -4.83 0.01
CA PRO A 169 -16.83 -3.95 -0.17
C PRO A 169 -17.71 -4.33 -1.37
N LEU A 170 -17.12 -4.64 -2.53
CA LEU A 170 -17.84 -5.06 -3.72
C LEU A 170 -18.60 -6.37 -3.49
N LEU A 171 -17.99 -7.34 -2.80
CA LEU A 171 -18.70 -8.57 -2.40
C LEU A 171 -19.94 -8.24 -1.57
N MET A 172 -19.83 -7.35 -0.58
CA MET A 172 -20.97 -6.93 0.23
C MET A 172 -22.03 -6.18 -0.59
N LEU A 173 -21.61 -5.33 -1.52
CA LEU A 173 -22.51 -4.64 -2.45
C LEU A 173 -23.28 -5.64 -3.33
N VAL A 174 -22.60 -6.67 -3.85
CA VAL A 174 -23.20 -7.75 -4.65
C VAL A 174 -24.19 -8.57 -3.83
N VAL A 175 -23.85 -8.90 -2.57
CA VAL A 175 -24.77 -9.61 -1.66
C VAL A 175 -26.02 -8.77 -1.38
N GLY A 176 -25.87 -7.46 -1.16
CA GLY A 176 -27.02 -6.58 -0.99
C GLY A 176 -27.85 -6.44 -2.26
N ALA A 177 -27.19 -6.27 -3.42
CA ALA A 177 -27.84 -6.16 -4.71
C ALA A 177 -28.56 -7.45 -5.12
N SER A 178 -28.06 -8.63 -4.75
CA SER A 178 -28.72 -9.89 -5.04
C SER A 178 -30.07 -9.99 -4.34
N HIS A 179 -30.20 -9.49 -3.10
CA HIS A 179 -31.49 -9.43 -2.41
C HIS A 179 -32.49 -8.55 -3.17
N VAL A 180 -32.03 -7.41 -3.71
CA VAL A 180 -32.85 -6.54 -4.56
C VAL A 180 -33.27 -7.30 -5.81
N ILE A 181 -32.34 -7.93 -6.54
CA ILE A 181 -32.62 -8.67 -7.77
C ILE A 181 -33.61 -9.82 -7.52
N PHE A 182 -33.40 -10.64 -6.49
CA PHE A 182 -34.31 -11.73 -6.14
C PHE A 182 -35.70 -11.23 -5.78
N TYR A 183 -35.78 -10.13 -5.02
CA TYR A 183 -37.07 -9.48 -4.76
C TYR A 183 -37.74 -9.05 -6.07
N LEU A 184 -37.02 -8.39 -6.97
CA LEU A 184 -37.55 -7.96 -8.28
C LEU A 184 -38.05 -9.14 -9.12
N LEU A 185 -37.26 -10.22 -9.20
CA LEU A 185 -37.65 -11.44 -9.93
C LEU A 185 -38.90 -12.09 -9.33
N SER A 186 -39.00 -12.13 -7.99
CA SER A 186 -40.18 -12.68 -7.32
C SER A 186 -41.44 -11.86 -7.57
N THR A 187 -41.32 -10.53 -7.67
CA THR A 187 -42.45 -9.65 -7.99
C THR A 187 -42.90 -9.80 -9.44
N LEU A 188 -41.98 -10.05 -10.39
CA LEU A 188 -42.31 -10.27 -11.81
C LEU A 188 -43.10 -11.56 -12.03
N HIS A 189 -42.86 -12.60 -11.22
CA HIS A 189 -43.58 -13.86 -11.31
C HIS A 189 -45.01 -13.77 -10.76
N SER A 190 -45.27 -12.83 -9.84
CA SER A 190 -46.61 -12.58 -9.31
C SER A 190 -47.44 -11.84 -10.35
N LYS A 191 -48.57 -12.43 -10.79
CA LYS A 191 -49.46 -11.87 -11.84
C LYS A 191 -50.10 -10.49 -11.48
N LYS A 192 -49.84 -9.92 -10.32
CA LYS A 192 -50.39 -8.63 -9.86
C LYS A 192 -49.37 -7.48 -10.01
N GLU A 193 -49.57 -6.73 -11.10
CA GLU A 193 -49.38 -5.28 -11.32
C GLU A 193 -48.08 -4.54 -11.05
N ASP A 194 -47.06 -5.03 -10.33
CA ASP A 194 -45.89 -4.18 -10.05
C ASP A 194 -44.78 -4.28 -11.13
N ARG A 195 -45.14 -4.02 -12.40
CA ARG A 195 -44.18 -3.94 -13.53
C ARG A 195 -43.26 -2.72 -13.44
N SER A 196 -43.45 -1.85 -12.44
CA SER A 196 -42.68 -0.62 -12.20
C SER A 196 -41.16 -0.87 -12.06
N MET A 197 -40.77 -2.11 -11.76
CA MET A 197 -39.37 -2.49 -11.51
C MET A 197 -38.64 -3.11 -12.70
N ILE A 198 -39.31 -3.39 -13.84
CA ILE A 198 -38.66 -3.87 -15.07
C ILE A 198 -37.50 -2.97 -15.52
N PRO A 199 -37.61 -1.62 -15.49
CA PRO A 199 -36.52 -0.72 -15.89
C PRO A 199 -35.23 -0.95 -15.10
N ILE A 200 -35.33 -1.30 -13.81
CA ILE A 200 -34.16 -1.55 -12.95
C ILE A 200 -33.41 -2.80 -13.44
N LEU A 201 -34.13 -3.87 -13.78
CA LEU A 201 -33.52 -5.10 -14.29
C LEU A 201 -32.87 -4.88 -15.66
N VAL A 202 -33.50 -4.07 -16.52
CA VAL A 202 -32.95 -3.65 -17.82
C VAL A 202 -31.66 -2.86 -17.67
N ILE A 203 -31.46 -2.11 -16.57
CA ILE A 203 -30.22 -1.38 -16.29
C ILE A 203 -29.15 -2.29 -15.68
N ILE A 204 -29.52 -3.17 -14.76
CA ILE A 204 -28.57 -4.04 -14.04
C ILE A 204 -27.92 -5.06 -14.99
N LEU A 205 -28.69 -5.70 -15.87
CA LEU A 205 -28.17 -6.78 -16.71
C LEU A 205 -27.03 -6.33 -17.65
N PRO A 206 -27.13 -5.23 -18.42
CA PRO A 206 -26.02 -4.69 -19.19
C PRO A 206 -24.81 -4.32 -18.33
N LEU A 207 -25.03 -3.77 -17.13
CA LEU A 207 -23.93 -3.42 -16.22
C LEU A 207 -23.13 -4.67 -15.81
N VAL A 208 -23.81 -5.79 -15.53
CA VAL A 208 -23.17 -7.07 -15.22
C VAL A 208 -22.37 -7.59 -16.42
N VAL A 209 -22.92 -7.53 -17.63
CA VAL A 209 -22.23 -7.97 -18.85
C VAL A 209 -20.99 -7.11 -19.13
N ILE A 210 -21.11 -5.79 -19.05
CA ILE A 210 -20.01 -4.84 -19.28
C ILE A 210 -18.89 -5.05 -18.25
N THR A 211 -19.24 -5.14 -16.96
CA THR A 211 -18.24 -5.33 -15.89
C THR A 211 -17.57 -6.70 -15.96
N SER A 212 -18.31 -7.75 -16.32
CA SER A 212 -17.74 -9.10 -16.54
C SER A 212 -16.78 -9.13 -17.73
N GLY A 213 -17.14 -8.49 -18.85
CA GLY A 213 -16.26 -8.37 -20.01
C GLY A 213 -14.97 -7.60 -19.67
N ARG A 214 -15.07 -6.54 -18.86
CA ARG A 214 -13.89 -5.81 -18.37
C ARG A 214 -13.01 -6.65 -17.45
N ALA A 215 -13.62 -7.41 -16.53
CA ALA A 215 -12.88 -8.33 -15.67
C ALA A 215 -12.10 -9.36 -16.51
N PHE A 216 -12.70 -9.89 -17.58
CA PHE A 216 -12.04 -10.80 -18.51
C PHE A 216 -10.88 -10.15 -19.25
N ILE A 217 -11.06 -8.97 -19.84
CA ILE A 217 -9.98 -8.24 -20.55
C ILE A 217 -8.78 -8.00 -19.62
N ARG A 218 -9.05 -7.68 -18.35
CA ARG A 218 -8.01 -7.39 -17.36
C ARG A 218 -7.10 -8.59 -17.08
N THR A 219 -7.55 -9.83 -17.32
CA THR A 219 -6.69 -11.01 -17.17
C THR A 219 -5.48 -10.99 -18.11
N TYR A 220 -5.59 -10.33 -19.26
CA TYR A 220 -4.47 -10.16 -20.20
C TYR A 220 -3.41 -9.19 -19.65
N ASP A 221 -3.81 -8.15 -18.92
CA ASP A 221 -2.87 -7.21 -18.32
C ASP A 221 -2.02 -7.89 -17.23
N TRP A 222 -2.58 -8.86 -16.52
CA TRP A 222 -1.90 -9.63 -15.47
C TRP A 222 -1.10 -10.83 -15.98
N LYS A 223 -1.05 -11.06 -17.30
CA LYS A 223 -0.38 -12.22 -17.90
C LYS A 223 1.11 -12.27 -17.57
N ASP A 224 1.79 -11.13 -17.69
CA ASP A 224 3.22 -11.00 -17.47
C ASP A 224 3.60 -9.55 -17.12
N SER A 225 4.79 -9.34 -16.56
CA SER A 225 5.26 -8.03 -16.13
C SER A 225 5.29 -7.01 -17.28
N ARG A 226 5.63 -7.42 -18.51
CA ARG A 226 5.68 -6.50 -19.65
C ARG A 226 4.27 -6.03 -20.01
N SER A 227 3.30 -6.94 -20.08
CA SER A 227 1.88 -6.63 -20.33
C SER A 227 1.35 -5.67 -19.28
N LEU A 228 1.64 -5.94 -18.00
CA LEU A 228 1.27 -5.11 -16.86
C LEU A 228 1.87 -3.70 -16.94
N PHE A 229 3.18 -3.58 -17.17
CA PHE A 229 3.83 -2.26 -17.23
C PHE A 229 3.43 -1.49 -18.49
N THR A 230 3.24 -2.17 -19.63
CA THR A 230 2.79 -1.53 -20.89
C THR A 230 1.38 -0.97 -20.77
N SER A 231 0.44 -1.71 -20.17
CA SER A 231 -0.91 -1.22 -19.92
C SER A 231 -0.90 -0.09 -18.88
N SER A 232 -0.11 -0.23 -17.82
CA SER A 232 0.02 0.82 -16.82
C SER A 232 0.62 2.10 -17.38
N LEU A 233 1.61 2.06 -18.28
CA LEU A 233 2.27 3.27 -18.82
C LEU A 233 1.28 4.29 -19.38
N LYS A 234 0.23 3.82 -20.07
CA LYS A 234 -0.85 4.66 -20.63
C LYS A 234 -1.65 5.44 -19.59
N GLU A 235 -1.58 4.98 -18.33
CA GLU A 235 -2.33 5.49 -17.19
C GLU A 235 -1.43 6.23 -16.20
N ALA A 236 -0.25 6.70 -16.63
CA ALA A 236 0.65 7.43 -15.76
C ALA A 236 0.10 8.85 -15.53
N PRO A 237 -0.27 9.22 -14.29
CA PRO A 237 -0.88 10.52 -14.04
C PRO A 237 0.16 11.66 -14.01
N ASN A 238 1.45 11.35 -13.99
CA ASN A 238 2.55 12.30 -13.92
C ASN A 238 3.85 11.65 -14.44
N GLY A 239 4.84 12.50 -14.74
CA GLY A 239 6.10 12.05 -15.31
C GLY A 239 6.99 11.25 -14.34
N LEU A 240 6.80 11.35 -13.00
CA LEU A 240 7.45 10.43 -12.05
C LEU A 240 7.07 8.98 -12.34
N LEU A 241 5.77 8.70 -12.45
CA LEU A 241 5.26 7.35 -12.65
C LEU A 241 5.45 6.88 -14.09
N GLU A 242 5.39 7.80 -15.05
CA GLU A 242 5.69 7.51 -16.44
C GLU A 242 7.16 7.08 -16.61
N GLY A 243 8.10 7.88 -16.07
CA GLY A 243 9.52 7.55 -16.06
C GLY A 243 9.82 6.25 -15.32
N LEU A 244 9.13 5.96 -14.21
CA LEU A 244 9.27 4.69 -13.48
C LEU A 244 8.90 3.49 -14.36
N ARG A 245 7.77 3.60 -15.07
CA ARG A 245 7.24 2.53 -15.92
C ARG A 245 8.11 2.34 -17.16
N LEU A 246 8.57 3.42 -17.78
CA LEU A 246 9.52 3.37 -18.90
C LEU A 246 10.87 2.77 -18.48
N SER A 247 11.43 3.20 -17.35
CA SER A 247 12.67 2.63 -16.80
C SER A 247 12.53 1.13 -16.51
N THR A 248 11.38 0.72 -15.95
CA THR A 248 11.09 -0.69 -15.71
C THR A 248 10.94 -1.49 -17.00
N LEU A 249 10.22 -0.96 -18.00
CA LEU A 249 10.09 -1.58 -19.32
C LEU A 249 11.47 -1.68 -20.00
N GLY A 250 12.26 -0.62 -19.97
CA GLY A 250 13.62 -0.59 -20.52
C GLY A 250 14.47 -1.73 -19.98
N ASN A 251 14.50 -1.89 -18.66
CA ASN A 251 15.20 -2.99 -17.99
C ASN A 251 14.66 -4.37 -18.38
N LEU A 252 13.33 -4.53 -18.48
CA LEU A 252 12.71 -5.80 -18.92
C LEU A 252 13.11 -6.16 -20.36
N TYR A 253 13.21 -5.17 -21.26
CA TYR A 253 13.63 -5.38 -22.65
C TYR A 253 15.15 -5.63 -22.77
N ILE A 254 15.99 -4.95 -21.99
CA ILE A 254 17.44 -5.20 -21.95
C ILE A 254 17.76 -6.61 -21.44
N ALA A 255 16.95 -7.12 -20.50
CA ALA A 255 17.08 -8.49 -20.00
C ALA A 255 16.75 -9.56 -21.07
N MET A 256 16.01 -9.19 -22.13
CA MET A 256 15.84 -10.06 -23.29
C MET A 256 17.16 -10.08 -24.08
N LYS A 257 17.73 -11.28 -24.28
CA LYS A 257 19.11 -11.43 -24.78
C LYS A 257 19.29 -11.07 -26.25
N ASP A 258 18.25 -10.62 -26.95
CA ASP A 258 18.30 -10.23 -28.36
C ASP A 258 18.61 -8.74 -28.55
N ASP A 259 19.33 -8.40 -29.62
CA ASP A 259 19.81 -7.04 -29.85
C ASP A 259 18.68 -6.05 -30.15
N SER A 260 17.60 -6.51 -30.78
CA SER A 260 16.43 -5.66 -31.08
C SER A 260 15.72 -5.17 -29.82
N SER A 261 15.56 -6.07 -28.84
CA SER A 261 14.99 -5.75 -27.53
C SER A 261 15.91 -4.85 -26.74
N LYS A 262 17.24 -5.05 -26.78
CA LYS A 262 18.18 -4.14 -26.11
C LYS A 262 18.11 -2.72 -26.66
N ILE A 263 18.05 -2.54 -27.99
CA ILE A 263 17.90 -1.22 -28.60
C ILE A 263 16.61 -0.55 -28.12
N LYS A 264 15.49 -1.28 -28.16
CA LYS A 264 14.20 -0.78 -27.67
C LYS A 264 14.23 -0.48 -26.16
N GLY A 265 14.94 -1.30 -25.40
CA GLY A 265 15.11 -1.10 -23.96
C GLY A 265 15.88 0.18 -23.66
N ASN A 266 16.99 0.42 -24.36
CA ASN A 266 17.75 1.66 -24.24
C ASN A 266 16.94 2.91 -24.66
N GLN A 267 16.09 2.79 -25.68
CA GLN A 267 15.16 3.86 -26.05
C GLN A 267 14.21 4.22 -24.90
N TYR A 268 13.62 3.22 -24.24
CA TYR A 268 12.76 3.47 -23.07
C TYR A 268 13.53 4.05 -21.87
N ILE A 269 14.79 3.66 -21.65
CA ILE A 269 15.61 4.27 -20.61
C ILE A 269 15.86 5.75 -20.92
N GLN A 270 16.18 6.09 -22.17
CA GLN A 270 16.40 7.48 -22.56
C GLN A 270 15.11 8.31 -22.43
N GLU A 271 13.98 7.79 -22.90
CA GLU A 271 12.67 8.44 -22.76
C GLU A 271 12.31 8.66 -21.28
N ALA A 272 12.62 7.68 -20.40
CA ALA A 272 12.44 7.84 -18.96
C ALA A 272 13.28 9.00 -18.41
N ILE A 273 14.55 9.12 -18.81
CA ILE A 273 15.44 10.21 -18.38
C ILE A 273 14.86 11.56 -18.79
N ASP A 274 14.48 11.71 -20.06
CA ASP A 274 13.96 12.95 -20.61
C ASP A 274 12.67 13.41 -19.88
N ILE A 275 11.76 12.46 -19.61
CA ILE A 275 10.51 12.73 -18.88
C ILE A 275 10.77 13.11 -17.41
N LEU A 276 11.72 12.45 -16.75
CA LEU A 276 12.06 12.74 -15.36
C LEU A 276 12.72 14.12 -15.22
N GLU A 277 13.61 14.49 -16.15
CA GLU A 277 14.23 15.83 -16.18
C GLU A 277 13.19 16.93 -16.42
N SER A 278 12.27 16.72 -17.37
CA SER A 278 11.14 17.63 -17.59
C SER A 278 10.26 17.75 -16.33
N SER A 279 9.96 16.62 -15.69
CA SER A 279 9.15 16.57 -14.46
C SER A 279 9.77 17.36 -13.30
N LEU A 280 11.10 17.31 -13.13
CA LEU A 280 11.77 18.13 -12.10
C LEU A 280 11.54 19.62 -12.32
N THR A 281 11.59 20.06 -13.58
CA THR A 281 11.37 21.46 -13.97
C THR A 281 9.93 21.89 -13.71
N GLU A 282 8.95 21.05 -14.05
CA GLU A 282 7.53 21.31 -13.78
C GLU A 282 7.24 21.37 -12.28
N LEU A 283 7.80 20.43 -11.51
CA LEU A 283 7.58 20.36 -10.07
C LEU A 283 8.24 21.53 -9.33
N GLU A 284 9.34 22.10 -9.84
CA GLU A 284 9.93 23.30 -9.23
C GLU A 284 9.00 24.51 -9.39
N LYS A 285 8.33 24.64 -10.54
CA LYS A 285 7.27 25.66 -10.72
C LYS A 285 6.11 25.41 -9.76
N ALA A 286 5.60 24.18 -9.70
CA ALA A 286 4.47 23.82 -8.83
C ALA A 286 4.78 24.01 -7.34
N LYS A 287 6.03 23.73 -6.92
CA LYS A 287 6.52 23.97 -5.57
C LYS A 287 6.41 25.45 -5.19
N ASN A 288 6.79 26.35 -6.09
CA ASN A 288 6.70 27.80 -5.86
C ASN A 288 5.25 28.30 -5.82
N GLU A 289 4.35 27.72 -6.61
CA GLU A 289 2.93 28.12 -6.67
C GLU A 289 2.11 27.66 -5.45
N HIS A 290 2.42 26.46 -4.93
CA HIS A 290 1.64 25.78 -3.90
C HIS A 290 2.26 25.76 -2.50
N GLN A 291 3.40 26.44 -2.31
CA GLN A 291 4.12 26.46 -1.03
C GLN A 291 3.21 26.91 0.12
N GLY A 292 3.06 26.05 1.13
CA GLY A 292 2.26 26.32 2.33
C GLY A 292 0.74 26.24 2.18
N LYS A 293 0.22 26.00 0.97
CA LYS A 293 -1.23 25.93 0.71
C LYS A 293 -1.80 24.51 0.73
N LEU A 294 -0.95 23.49 0.64
CA LEU A 294 -1.39 22.10 0.60
C LEU A 294 -1.83 21.59 1.98
N PRO A 295 -2.92 20.80 2.04
CA PRO A 295 -3.34 20.14 3.27
C PRO A 295 -2.22 19.25 3.85
N LYS A 296 -2.07 19.20 5.18
CA LYS A 296 -0.98 18.48 5.86
C LYS A 296 -0.99 16.98 5.53
N VAL A 297 -2.17 16.42 5.30
CA VAL A 297 -2.34 15.00 4.97
C VAL A 297 -1.70 14.66 3.62
N VAL A 298 -1.67 15.59 2.66
CA VAL A 298 -1.02 15.40 1.36
C VAL A 298 0.49 15.18 1.53
N LYS A 299 1.11 15.97 2.41
CA LYS A 299 2.54 15.82 2.76
C LYS A 299 2.83 14.48 3.44
N LYS A 300 1.91 13.98 4.29
CA LYS A 300 2.07 12.66 4.94
C LYS A 300 2.09 11.49 3.96
N TYR A 301 1.41 11.63 2.82
CA TYR A 301 1.44 10.64 1.73
C TYR A 301 2.58 10.87 0.74
N GLY A 302 3.41 11.89 0.94
CA GLY A 302 4.51 12.24 0.04
C GLY A 302 4.03 12.58 -1.37
N LEU A 303 2.90 13.28 -1.44
CA LEU A 303 2.27 13.77 -2.68
C LEU A 303 2.43 15.29 -2.87
N ASP A 304 3.12 15.96 -1.95
CA ASP A 304 3.49 17.36 -2.15
C ASP A 304 4.63 17.46 -3.18
N PRO A 305 4.70 18.57 -3.95
CA PRO A 305 5.69 18.73 -5.02
C PRO A 305 7.13 18.46 -4.57
N LYS A 306 7.52 18.90 -3.36
CA LYS A 306 8.88 18.73 -2.84
C LYS A 306 9.22 17.25 -2.63
N THR A 307 8.31 16.48 -2.04
CA THR A 307 8.50 15.02 -1.88
C THR A 307 8.51 14.30 -3.23
N ILE A 308 7.66 14.71 -4.18
CA ILE A 308 7.65 14.14 -5.53
C ILE A 308 8.97 14.45 -6.25
N GLN A 309 9.53 15.66 -6.11
CA GLN A 309 10.85 16.01 -6.67
C GLN A 309 11.96 15.09 -6.17
N ALA A 310 12.01 14.83 -4.85
CA ALA A 310 13.00 13.91 -4.30
C ALA A 310 12.86 12.48 -4.87
N LYS A 311 11.62 12.01 -5.08
CA LYS A 311 11.36 10.71 -5.74
C LYS A 311 11.77 10.69 -7.21
N VAL A 312 11.53 11.79 -7.94
CA VAL A 312 11.97 11.93 -9.34
C VAL A 312 13.49 11.95 -9.41
N ALA A 313 14.16 12.73 -8.56
CA ALA A 313 15.62 12.79 -8.51
C ALA A 313 16.24 11.45 -8.12
N TYR A 314 15.64 10.73 -7.17
CA TYR A 314 16.03 9.36 -6.82
C TYR A 314 15.95 8.42 -8.03
N LEU A 315 14.83 8.46 -8.75
CA LEU A 315 14.62 7.58 -9.90
C LEU A 315 15.53 7.96 -11.07
N LEU A 316 15.76 9.26 -11.28
CA LEU A 316 16.69 9.77 -12.27
C LEU A 316 18.12 9.32 -11.95
N ALA A 317 18.54 9.40 -10.68
CA ALA A 317 19.84 8.92 -10.24
C ALA A 317 20.04 7.42 -10.55
N LEU A 318 19.01 6.59 -10.31
CA LEU A 318 19.04 5.16 -10.63
C LEU A 318 19.00 4.83 -12.13
N THR A 319 18.31 5.66 -12.92
CA THR A 319 18.06 5.38 -14.35
C THR A 319 19.16 5.91 -15.24
N LYS A 320 19.71 7.10 -14.91
CA LYS A 320 20.70 7.82 -15.73
C LYS A 320 22.12 7.35 -15.48
N TYR A 321 22.45 6.98 -14.24
CA TYR A 321 23.82 6.70 -13.82
C TYR A 321 24.01 5.22 -13.49
N ASP A 322 25.07 4.62 -14.02
CA ASP A 322 25.56 3.35 -13.48
C ASP A 322 26.27 3.63 -12.16
N LEU A 323 25.63 3.27 -11.05
CA LEU A 323 26.13 3.53 -9.69
C LEU A 323 27.51 2.91 -9.41
N ARG A 324 27.99 1.97 -10.23
CA ARG A 324 29.33 1.38 -10.12
C ARG A 324 30.40 2.21 -10.83
N VAL A 325 29.99 3.01 -11.82
CA VAL A 325 30.88 3.79 -12.68
C VAL A 325 30.83 5.27 -12.33
N ASP A 326 29.64 5.82 -12.12
CA ASP A 326 29.41 7.25 -11.88
C ASP A 326 28.54 7.52 -10.64
N ALA A 327 29.03 7.11 -9.48
CA ALA A 327 28.39 7.41 -8.20
C ALA A 327 28.42 8.93 -7.88
N ASN A 328 29.41 9.67 -8.37
CA ASN A 328 29.51 11.12 -8.15
C ASN A 328 28.39 11.87 -8.89
N GLY A 329 28.17 11.59 -10.17
CA GLY A 329 27.08 12.19 -10.95
C GLY A 329 25.71 11.88 -10.35
N ALA A 330 25.49 10.63 -9.91
CA ALA A 330 24.28 10.26 -9.19
C ALA A 330 24.10 11.06 -7.88
N LEU A 331 25.17 11.21 -7.09
CA LEU A 331 25.15 11.99 -5.85
C LEU A 331 24.83 13.46 -6.10
N GLU A 332 25.50 14.09 -7.07
CA GLU A 332 25.29 15.49 -7.44
C GLU A 332 23.86 15.75 -7.91
N SER A 333 23.27 14.81 -8.66
CA SER A 333 21.88 14.92 -9.12
C SER A 333 20.85 14.83 -7.99
N LEU A 334 21.13 14.02 -6.95
CA LEU A 334 20.19 13.77 -5.85
C LEU A 334 20.33 14.78 -4.70
N LYS A 335 21.55 15.23 -4.41
CA LYS A 335 21.90 16.08 -3.25
C LYS A 335 21.02 17.32 -3.07
N PRO A 336 20.66 18.10 -4.12
CA PRO A 336 19.80 19.29 -3.96
C PRO A 336 18.43 19.00 -3.34
N TYR A 337 17.95 17.77 -3.45
CA TYR A 337 16.64 17.36 -2.96
C TYR A 337 16.69 16.73 -1.56
N MET A 338 17.89 16.64 -0.95
CA MET A 338 18.13 15.96 0.32
C MET A 338 18.39 16.91 1.50
N GLU A 339 18.25 18.23 1.30
CA GLU A 339 18.36 19.22 2.40
C GLU A 339 17.36 18.97 3.54
N ASP A 340 16.16 18.52 3.17
CA ASP A 340 15.09 18.19 4.10
C ASP A 340 14.89 16.67 4.19
N LEU A 341 15.61 16.04 5.10
CA LEU A 341 15.56 14.58 5.30
C LEU A 341 14.18 14.06 5.75
N SER A 342 13.25 14.94 6.14
CA SER A 342 11.90 14.53 6.53
C SER A 342 11.10 14.01 5.33
N ILE A 343 11.37 14.52 4.11
CA ILE A 343 10.68 14.11 2.88
C ILE A 343 11.26 12.84 2.24
N ALA A 344 12.50 12.48 2.59
CA ALA A 344 13.12 11.27 2.08
C ALA A 344 12.49 10.02 2.73
N ASP A 345 11.90 9.17 1.90
CA ASP A 345 11.51 7.84 2.36
C ASP A 345 12.77 6.97 2.59
N THR A 346 12.53 5.74 3.06
CA THR A 346 13.62 4.83 3.42
C THR A 346 14.48 4.42 2.22
N GLN A 347 13.91 4.35 1.02
CA GLN A 347 14.64 3.95 -0.20
C GLN A 347 15.51 5.10 -0.73
N ILE A 348 14.97 6.32 -0.75
CA ILE A 348 15.74 7.52 -1.13
C ILE A 348 16.92 7.70 -0.20
N LEU A 349 16.69 7.54 1.11
CA LEU A 349 17.72 7.65 2.12
C LEU A 349 18.79 6.56 1.97
N ASP A 350 18.38 5.31 1.70
CA ASP A 350 19.31 4.18 1.47
C ASP A 350 20.24 4.47 0.29
N LEU A 351 19.69 4.89 -0.86
CA LEU A 351 20.49 5.26 -2.03
C LEU A 351 21.41 6.43 -1.72
N TYR A 352 20.89 7.52 -1.15
CA TYR A 352 21.68 8.72 -0.90
C TYR A 352 22.86 8.46 0.04
N LEU A 353 22.63 7.73 1.13
CA LEU A 353 23.71 7.31 2.02
C LEU A 353 24.67 6.35 1.32
N GLY A 354 24.17 5.37 0.56
CA GLY A 354 25.01 4.48 -0.23
C GLY A 354 25.95 5.23 -1.18
N LEU A 355 25.46 6.29 -1.83
CA LEU A 355 26.24 7.19 -2.68
C LEU A 355 27.31 7.95 -1.89
N LEU A 356 26.98 8.47 -0.70
CA LEU A 356 27.97 9.13 0.16
C LEU A 356 29.09 8.17 0.58
N PHE A 357 28.78 6.89 0.85
CA PHE A 357 29.80 5.87 1.11
C PHE A 357 30.65 5.58 -0.13
N ALA A 358 30.02 5.39 -1.29
CA ALA A 358 30.72 5.10 -2.55
C ALA A 358 31.66 6.24 -2.97
N THR A 359 31.33 7.48 -2.61
CA THR A 359 32.10 8.69 -2.91
C THR A 359 33.01 9.14 -1.75
N ASN A 360 33.14 8.32 -0.70
CA ASN A 360 33.96 8.59 0.49
C ASN A 360 33.58 9.87 1.28
N ASN A 361 32.33 10.32 1.19
CA ASN A 361 31.77 11.46 1.94
C ASN A 361 31.21 11.03 3.31
N LEU A 362 32.04 10.37 4.13
CA LEU A 362 31.60 9.69 5.37
C LEU A 362 31.20 10.65 6.51
N ASP A 363 31.72 11.87 6.54
CA ASP A 363 31.34 12.89 7.54
C ASP A 363 29.91 13.41 7.30
N GLU A 364 29.55 13.64 6.04
CA GLU A 364 28.18 14.03 5.66
C GLU A 364 27.20 12.90 5.97
N ALA A 365 27.56 11.66 5.65
CA ALA A 365 26.75 10.47 5.97
C ALA A 365 26.50 10.34 7.49
N GLU A 366 27.54 10.52 8.31
CA GLU A 366 27.40 10.50 9.77
C GLU A 366 26.45 11.59 10.28
N ASN A 367 26.61 12.81 9.81
CA ASN A 367 25.75 13.94 10.22
C ASN A 367 24.27 13.66 9.91
N ILE A 368 24.00 13.13 8.72
CA ILE A 368 22.65 12.71 8.31
C ILE A 368 22.13 11.59 9.20
N LEU A 369 22.92 10.54 9.45
CA LEU A 369 22.50 9.40 10.27
C LEU A 369 22.24 9.79 11.73
N ASN A 370 23.05 10.70 12.29
CA ASN A 370 22.86 11.22 13.65
C ASN A 370 21.56 12.04 13.79
N LYS A 371 21.14 12.71 12.71
CA LYS A 371 19.85 13.40 12.65
C LYS A 371 18.70 12.41 12.46
N VAL A 372 18.80 11.54 11.46
CA VAL A 372 17.71 10.62 11.07
C VAL A 372 17.47 9.56 12.14
N SER A 373 18.49 9.00 12.77
CA SER A 373 18.32 7.94 13.80
C SER A 373 17.51 8.38 15.02
N LYS A 374 17.40 9.70 15.26
CA LYS A 374 16.54 10.28 16.30
C LYS A 374 15.07 10.33 15.90
N GLU A 375 14.79 10.42 14.59
CA GLU A 375 13.45 10.60 14.03
C GLU A 375 12.86 9.31 13.46
N LYS A 376 13.70 8.50 12.80
CA LYS A 376 13.32 7.30 12.05
C LYS A 376 14.12 6.11 12.56
N TYR A 377 13.44 5.20 13.24
CA TYR A 377 14.00 3.92 13.65
C TYR A 377 13.61 2.85 12.63
N SER A 378 14.51 2.53 11.70
CA SER A 378 14.28 1.55 10.62
C SER A 378 15.49 0.61 10.43
N PRO A 379 15.29 -0.56 9.81
CA PRO A 379 16.39 -1.47 9.48
C PRO A 379 17.50 -0.79 8.68
N VAL A 380 17.15 -0.05 7.62
CA VAL A 380 18.08 0.69 6.75
C VAL A 380 18.99 1.62 7.55
N VAL A 381 18.42 2.45 8.44
CA VAL A 381 19.21 3.42 9.22
C VAL A 381 20.20 2.69 10.13
N LEU A 382 19.78 1.59 10.77
CA LEU A 382 20.64 0.80 11.65
C LEU A 382 21.70 0.02 10.89
N THR A 383 21.38 -0.52 9.71
CA THR A 383 22.36 -1.22 8.86
C THR A 383 23.42 -0.26 8.33
N ILE A 384 23.04 0.96 7.95
CA ILE A 384 23.99 1.97 7.48
C ILE A 384 24.82 2.53 8.64
N LEU A 385 24.24 2.74 9.83
CA LEU A 385 25.01 3.07 11.04
C LEU A 385 26.05 2.00 11.35
N SER A 386 25.69 0.73 11.23
CA SER A 386 26.65 -0.38 11.36
C SER A 386 27.78 -0.26 10.34
N GLU A 387 27.45 -0.02 9.08
CA GLU A 387 28.44 0.13 8.02
C GLU A 387 29.35 1.36 8.23
N LEU A 388 28.80 2.48 8.70
CA LEU A 388 29.57 3.68 9.07
C LEU A 388 30.61 3.34 10.12
N HIS A 389 30.21 2.66 11.21
CA HIS A 389 31.14 2.31 12.28
C HIS A 389 32.20 1.31 11.84
N ARG A 390 31.85 0.42 10.92
CA ARG A 390 32.80 -0.53 10.33
C ARG A 390 33.82 0.17 9.42
N VAL A 391 33.36 1.06 8.53
CA VAL A 391 34.20 1.69 7.50
C VAL A 391 35.00 2.86 8.06
N LYS A 392 34.35 3.79 8.77
CA LYS A 392 34.97 5.03 9.26
C LYS A 392 35.81 4.81 10.51
N TYR A 393 35.32 4.01 11.46
CA TYR A 393 35.94 3.85 12.77
C TYR A 393 36.62 2.49 13.00
N ASN A 394 36.51 1.56 12.03
CA ASN A 394 36.96 0.18 12.19
C ASN A 394 36.43 -0.50 13.48
N ASN A 395 35.24 -0.10 13.94
CA ASN A 395 34.65 -0.53 15.21
C ASN A 395 33.57 -1.59 14.97
N TYR A 396 34.00 -2.85 14.88
CA TYR A 396 33.12 -4.00 14.65
C TYR A 396 32.14 -4.26 15.79
N ALA A 397 32.52 -3.97 17.03
CA ALA A 397 31.65 -4.18 18.19
C ALA A 397 30.42 -3.25 18.15
N GLN A 398 30.65 -1.97 17.82
CA GLN A 398 29.56 -1.01 17.68
C GLN A 398 28.71 -1.29 16.43
N ALA A 399 29.33 -1.76 15.34
CA ALA A 399 28.62 -2.23 14.16
C ALA A 399 27.66 -3.41 14.50
N GLU A 400 28.16 -4.42 15.22
CA GLU A 400 27.35 -5.56 15.70
C GLU A 400 26.21 -5.10 16.61
N ASN A 401 26.45 -4.12 17.48
CA ASN A 401 25.43 -3.55 18.38
C ASN A 401 24.25 -2.96 17.58
N TYR A 402 24.52 -2.15 16.54
CA TYR A 402 23.44 -1.60 15.71
C TYR A 402 22.67 -2.68 14.95
N LEU A 403 23.35 -3.67 14.38
CA LEU A 403 22.68 -4.77 13.69
C LEU A 403 21.87 -5.66 14.64
N THR A 404 22.37 -5.91 15.85
CA THR A 404 21.64 -6.66 16.88
C THR A 404 20.41 -5.91 17.36
N LYS A 405 20.52 -4.59 17.54
CA LYS A 405 19.36 -3.71 17.80
C LYS A 405 18.34 -3.80 16.66
N SER A 406 18.81 -3.75 15.40
CA SER A 406 17.95 -3.90 14.23
C SER A 406 17.24 -5.25 14.25
N PHE A 407 17.96 -6.35 14.45
CA PHE A 407 17.39 -7.70 14.48
C PHE A 407 16.40 -7.88 15.63
N LYS A 408 16.67 -7.33 16.81
CA LYS A 408 15.74 -7.39 17.94
C LYS A 408 14.39 -6.72 17.62
N GLN A 409 14.42 -5.61 16.88
CA GLN A 409 13.21 -4.89 16.49
C GLN A 409 12.56 -5.44 15.21
N PHE A 410 13.38 -5.94 14.29
CA PHE A 410 13.01 -6.36 12.93
C PHE A 410 13.63 -7.74 12.61
N PRO A 411 13.25 -8.81 13.32
CA PRO A 411 13.94 -10.12 13.26
C PRO A 411 13.90 -10.82 11.90
N TYR A 412 13.02 -10.39 11.00
CA TYR A 412 12.83 -11.00 9.69
C TYR A 412 13.10 -10.04 8.53
N ASP A 413 13.76 -8.91 8.80
CA ASP A 413 14.19 -7.98 7.77
C ASP A 413 15.38 -8.54 6.99
N VAL A 414 15.26 -8.57 5.65
CA VAL A 414 16.25 -9.22 4.78
C VAL A 414 17.59 -8.48 4.80
N GLN A 415 17.57 -7.14 4.82
CA GLN A 415 18.78 -6.33 4.81
C GLN A 415 19.57 -6.54 6.11
N THR A 416 18.89 -6.54 7.26
CA THR A 416 19.48 -6.80 8.57
C THR A 416 20.13 -8.18 8.65
N LEU A 417 19.42 -9.22 8.19
CA LEU A 417 19.96 -10.59 8.17
C LEU A 417 21.18 -10.71 7.25
N SER A 418 21.14 -10.09 6.08
CA SER A 418 22.28 -10.05 5.15
C SER A 418 23.48 -9.30 5.73
N ALA A 419 23.25 -8.15 6.37
CA ALA A 419 24.30 -7.37 7.03
C ALA A 419 24.96 -8.12 8.19
N LEU A 420 24.17 -8.81 9.04
CA LEU A 420 24.69 -9.64 10.12
C LEU A 420 25.53 -10.80 9.59
N ARG A 421 25.03 -11.48 8.54
CA ARG A 421 25.79 -12.53 7.86
C ARG A 421 27.15 -12.00 7.41
N ASN A 422 27.17 -10.90 6.67
CA ASN A 422 28.42 -10.30 6.16
C ASN A 422 29.38 -9.86 7.29
N LEU A 423 28.85 -9.33 8.39
CA LEU A 423 29.64 -8.95 9.55
C LEU A 423 30.30 -10.17 10.22
N TYR A 424 29.57 -11.27 10.37
CA TYR A 424 30.10 -12.48 11.02
C TYR A 424 31.08 -13.26 10.15
N VAL A 425 30.98 -13.16 8.82
CA VAL A 425 32.09 -13.60 7.94
C VAL A 425 33.35 -12.80 8.25
N LYS A 426 33.25 -11.46 8.27
CA LYS A 426 34.41 -10.59 8.45
C LYS A 426 35.06 -10.71 9.83
N THR A 427 34.28 -11.05 10.86
CA THR A 427 34.75 -11.22 12.23
C THR A 427 35.06 -12.68 12.60
N ASN A 428 35.05 -13.60 11.61
CA ASN A 428 35.33 -15.03 11.79
C ASN A 428 34.44 -15.73 12.84
N GLN A 429 33.19 -15.29 13.00
CA GLN A 429 32.23 -15.89 13.94
C GLN A 429 31.36 -16.93 13.21
N ALA A 430 31.95 -18.11 12.94
CA ALA A 430 31.36 -19.14 12.07
C ALA A 430 29.95 -19.60 12.50
N GLU A 431 29.72 -19.81 13.80
CA GLU A 431 28.42 -20.25 14.31
C GLU A 431 27.32 -19.21 14.07
N LYS A 432 27.59 -17.94 14.40
CA LYS A 432 26.65 -16.83 14.16
C LYS A 432 26.41 -16.64 12.66
N PHE A 433 27.45 -16.73 11.83
CA PHE A 433 27.29 -16.71 10.39
C PHE A 433 26.33 -17.81 9.92
N ALA A 434 26.52 -19.07 10.35
CA ALA A 434 25.64 -20.18 9.98
C ALA A 434 24.19 -19.95 10.41
N TYR A 435 23.99 -19.43 11.63
CA TYR A 435 22.67 -19.09 12.15
C TYR A 435 21.97 -18.01 11.31
N PHE A 436 22.65 -16.91 11.01
CA PHE A 436 22.06 -15.84 10.19
C PHE A 436 21.91 -16.21 8.71
N SER A 437 22.78 -17.07 8.17
CA SER A 437 22.60 -17.68 6.84
C SER A 437 21.35 -18.56 6.79
N TYR A 438 21.09 -19.35 7.84
CA TYR A 438 19.86 -20.15 7.95
C TYR A 438 18.60 -19.27 7.98
N LEU A 439 18.57 -18.24 8.84
CA LEU A 439 17.43 -17.32 8.93
C LEU A 439 17.20 -16.57 7.61
N HIS A 440 18.29 -16.07 7.00
CA HIS A 440 18.23 -15.42 5.69
C HIS A 440 17.70 -16.37 4.61
N GLY A 441 18.17 -17.62 4.59
CA GLY A 441 17.74 -18.66 3.64
C GLY A 441 16.25 -18.96 3.73
N ILE A 442 15.71 -19.11 4.94
CA ILE A 442 14.25 -19.28 5.14
C ILE A 442 13.50 -18.05 4.64
N ARG A 443 13.97 -16.85 5.02
CA ARG A 443 13.24 -15.61 4.72
C ARG A 443 13.21 -15.28 3.23
N THR A 444 14.28 -15.59 2.52
CA THR A 444 14.47 -15.27 1.09
C THR A 444 14.24 -16.46 0.18
N HIS A 445 13.92 -17.64 0.72
CA HIS A 445 13.88 -18.90 -0.01
C HIS A 445 15.20 -19.19 -0.77
N SER A 446 16.34 -18.77 -0.20
CA SER A 446 17.66 -18.93 -0.83
C SER A 446 18.30 -20.27 -0.43
N ILE A 447 18.26 -21.24 -1.35
CA ILE A 447 18.91 -22.56 -1.19
C ILE A 447 20.40 -22.39 -0.87
N LYS A 448 21.10 -21.50 -1.59
CA LYS A 448 22.52 -21.18 -1.34
C LYS A 448 22.79 -20.79 0.13
N SER A 449 21.96 -19.91 0.71
CA SER A 449 22.13 -19.50 2.10
C SER A 449 21.92 -20.66 3.08
N LEU A 450 21.00 -21.59 2.75
CA LEU A 450 20.78 -22.81 3.54
C LEU A 450 21.95 -23.79 3.40
N GLU A 451 22.51 -23.98 2.21
CA GLU A 451 23.68 -24.83 1.98
C GLU A 451 24.91 -24.32 2.74
N GLU A 452 25.14 -23.00 2.74
CA GLU A 452 26.19 -22.34 3.52
C GLU A 452 26.01 -22.62 5.03
N ALA A 453 24.78 -22.48 5.54
CA ALA A 453 24.46 -22.77 6.94
C ALA A 453 24.68 -24.25 7.28
N TYR A 454 24.17 -25.17 6.46
CA TYR A 454 24.30 -26.62 6.65
C TYR A 454 25.77 -27.05 6.69
N THR A 455 26.56 -26.56 5.73
CA THR A 455 28.00 -26.87 5.63
C THR A 455 28.73 -26.48 6.91
N ILE A 456 28.43 -25.30 7.47
CA ILE A 456 29.11 -24.82 8.66
C ILE A 456 28.59 -25.50 9.92
N PHE A 457 27.28 -25.71 10.07
CA PHE A 457 26.76 -26.47 11.22
C PHE A 457 27.30 -27.90 11.26
N THR A 458 27.48 -28.55 10.11
CA THR A 458 28.12 -29.87 10.00
C THR A 458 29.59 -29.81 10.46
N LYS A 459 30.36 -28.82 10.00
CA LYS A 459 31.76 -28.61 10.42
C LYS A 459 31.89 -28.30 11.91
N LEU A 460 30.88 -27.66 12.51
CA LEU A 460 30.82 -27.37 13.94
C LEU A 460 30.25 -28.53 14.78
N ASN A 461 29.94 -29.69 14.16
CA ASN A 461 29.26 -30.82 14.80
C ASN A 461 27.90 -30.48 15.44
N ASN A 462 27.22 -29.43 14.98
CA ASN A 462 25.87 -29.08 15.40
C ASN A 462 24.83 -29.82 14.53
N ILE A 463 24.69 -31.12 14.79
CA ILE A 463 23.86 -32.04 13.99
C ILE A 463 22.39 -31.61 13.98
N GLU A 464 21.87 -31.17 15.13
CA GLU A 464 20.47 -30.73 15.27
C GLU A 464 20.14 -29.58 14.30
N MET A 465 20.98 -28.54 14.27
CA MET A 465 20.77 -27.41 13.37
C MET A 465 21.01 -27.80 11.91
N ALA A 466 21.99 -28.66 11.62
CA ALA A 466 22.21 -29.16 10.27
C ALA A 466 20.98 -29.90 9.73
N ASP A 467 20.38 -30.80 10.51
CA ASP A 467 19.15 -31.51 10.15
C ASP A 467 17.97 -30.56 9.93
N LYS A 468 17.83 -29.55 10.79
CA LYS A 468 16.80 -28.51 10.65
C LYS A 468 16.96 -27.72 9.34
N VAL A 469 18.20 -27.37 8.99
CA VAL A 469 18.51 -26.68 7.72
C VAL A 469 18.17 -27.58 6.54
N LEU A 470 18.59 -28.85 6.57
CA LEU A 470 18.32 -29.83 5.51
C LEU A 470 16.82 -30.05 5.30
N LYS A 471 16.03 -30.14 6.39
CA LYS A 471 14.57 -30.26 6.32
C LYS A 471 13.94 -29.06 5.61
N ASN A 472 14.35 -27.84 5.96
CA ASN A 472 13.82 -26.63 5.33
C ASN A 472 14.29 -26.48 3.88
N ALA A 473 15.51 -26.87 3.56
CA ALA A 473 16.01 -26.87 2.18
C ALA A 473 15.18 -27.80 1.28
N LYS A 474 14.83 -29.01 1.78
CA LYS A 474 13.95 -29.95 1.05
C LYS A 474 12.56 -29.37 0.76
N LEU A 475 11.99 -28.59 1.69
CA LEU A 475 10.70 -27.91 1.50
C LEU A 475 10.73 -26.80 0.44
N LEU A 476 11.90 -26.32 0.03
CA LEU A 476 12.02 -25.31 -1.03
C LEU A 476 12.21 -25.92 -2.42
N VAL A 477 12.62 -27.19 -2.49
CA VAL A 477 12.90 -27.90 -3.75
C VAL A 477 11.70 -28.72 -4.23
N GLY A 478 10.88 -29.22 -3.30
CA GLY A 478 9.62 -29.92 -3.58
C GLY A 478 8.45 -28.96 -3.66
#